data_AF-A0A1Z4M0K1-F1
#
_entry.id   AF-A0A1Z4M0K1-F1
#
_cell.length_a   1.000
_cell.length_b   1.000
_cell.length_c   1.000
_cell.angle_alpha   90.00
_cell.angle_beta   90.00
_cell.angle_gamma   90.00
#
_symmetry.space_group_name_H-M   'P 1'
#
loop_
_entity.id
_entity.type
_entity.pdbx_description
1 polymer ?
#
loop_
_entity_poly.entity_id
_entity_poly.type
_entity_poly.pdbx_seq_one_letter_code
_entity_poly.pdbx_strand_id
1 'polypeptide(L)'
;MVNQIYLHSFSFEVVTVNRRGEIILRETKQANCFTETICLDSESKSIGLDMVYIPGGTFIMGSTDEEVEYAIRQVNFDFIFNTEKPHHQVTVPSFFIGKYSVTQQQWRAVAALPKVNRDLEPTNLRDDLPVEDACWYDAVEFCARLSQHTGKPYRLCSEAEWEYACRAGTNTPFHFGETMTTDLANTRCDDTFADEPHGIIERGETTPVGSLGGANNFGLYDMHGNVMEWCLDDWHDNYQGAPTDGSPWFDSNEPLAQKQGEAVMRSGSWNSVYPTCRCASRVYWDRKDDGLLNNDLPSNCFGFRIACGVEKCI
;
A
#
# COMPACT_ATOMS: atom_id res chain seq x y z
N MET A 1 26.91 -3.90 -16.88
CA MET A 1 27.18 -4.57 -15.59
C MET A 1 25.85 -4.80 -14.93
N VAL A 2 25.48 -6.05 -14.64
CA VAL A 2 24.27 -6.34 -13.87
C VAL A 2 24.60 -5.94 -12.43
N ASN A 3 23.90 -4.94 -11.88
CA ASN A 3 24.06 -4.55 -10.48
C ASN A 3 23.50 -5.67 -9.61
N GLN A 4 24.38 -6.48 -9.03
CA GLN A 4 24.02 -7.51 -8.07
C GLN A 4 23.39 -6.84 -6.83
N ILE A 5 22.16 -7.22 -6.47
CA ILE A 5 21.53 -6.73 -5.25
C ILE A 5 22.08 -7.49 -4.04
N TYR A 6 22.57 -6.73 -3.07
CA TYR A 6 22.98 -7.27 -1.77
C TYR A 6 21.80 -7.19 -0.80
N LEU A 7 21.22 -8.35 -0.51
CA LEU A 7 20.21 -8.47 0.53
C LEU A 7 20.86 -8.42 1.90
N HIS A 8 20.24 -7.70 2.81
CA HIS A 8 20.56 -7.72 4.23
C HIS A 8 19.28 -7.99 5.02
N SER A 9 19.44 -8.54 6.21
CA SER A 9 18.31 -8.83 7.10
C SER A 9 18.08 -7.67 8.05
N PHE A 10 16.81 -7.37 8.34
CA PHE A 10 16.43 -6.44 9.40
C PHE A 10 15.44 -7.14 10.34
N SER A 11 15.44 -6.72 11.61
CA SER A 11 14.50 -7.22 12.62
C SER A 11 13.36 -6.21 12.82
N PHE A 12 12.17 -6.72 13.09
CA PHE A 12 10.97 -5.92 13.35
C PHE A 12 10.06 -6.66 14.34
N GLU A 13 9.14 -5.93 14.96
CA GLU A 13 8.12 -6.50 15.83
C GLU A 13 6.79 -6.65 15.07
N VAL A 14 6.21 -7.85 15.17
CA VAL A 14 4.83 -8.14 14.78
C VAL A 14 3.96 -8.13 16.03
N VAL A 15 2.81 -7.47 15.93
CA VAL A 15 1.82 -7.37 17.00
C VAL A 15 0.58 -8.13 16.58
N THR A 16 0.01 -8.93 17.49
CA THR A 16 -1.32 -9.53 17.33
C THR A 16 -2.21 -9.08 18.48
N VAL A 17 -3.43 -8.67 18.15
CA VAL A 17 -4.46 -8.29 19.11
C VAL A 17 -5.59 -9.31 19.14
N ASN A 18 -6.24 -9.44 20.29
CA ASN A 18 -7.52 -10.16 20.37
C ASN A 18 -8.67 -9.28 19.88
N ARG A 19 -9.88 -9.83 19.88
CA ARG A 19 -11.12 -9.14 19.50
C ARG A 19 -11.42 -7.84 20.29
N ARG A 20 -10.82 -7.68 21.48
CA ARG A 20 -10.92 -6.47 22.32
C ARG A 20 -9.83 -5.44 22.05
N GLY A 21 -9.02 -5.63 21.00
CA GLY A 21 -7.89 -4.75 20.69
C GLY A 21 -6.72 -4.85 21.68
N GLU A 22 -6.76 -5.81 22.61
CA GLU A 22 -5.67 -6.03 23.57
C GLU A 22 -4.55 -6.80 22.88
N ILE A 23 -3.32 -6.33 23.03
CA ILE A 23 -2.14 -7.01 22.50
C ILE A 23 -1.94 -8.33 23.27
N ILE A 24 -2.10 -9.45 22.56
CA ILE A 24 -1.93 -10.80 23.11
C ILE A 24 -0.59 -11.43 22.74
N LEU A 25 0.08 -10.90 21.71
CA LEU A 25 1.35 -11.42 21.24
C LEU A 25 2.20 -10.30 20.63
N ARG A 26 3.50 -10.31 20.98
CA ARG A 26 4.56 -9.53 20.33
C ARG A 26 5.67 -10.48 19.96
N GLU A 27 6.00 -10.55 18.67
CA GLU A 27 7.05 -11.41 18.15
C GLU A 27 8.10 -10.58 17.41
N THR A 28 9.38 -10.79 17.73
CA THR A 28 10.46 -10.30 16.87
C THR A 28 10.65 -11.24 15.70
N LYS A 29 10.50 -10.73 14.48
CA LYS A 29 10.76 -11.46 13.23
C LYS A 29 11.87 -10.78 12.44
N GLN A 30 12.34 -11.48 11.41
CA GLN A 30 13.34 -10.99 10.47
C GLN A 30 12.85 -11.16 9.05
N ALA A 31 13.17 -10.20 8.21
CA ALA A 31 12.97 -10.26 6.77
C ALA A 31 14.23 -9.76 6.06
N ASN A 32 14.37 -10.14 4.80
CA ASN A 32 15.43 -9.66 3.94
C ASN A 32 14.93 -8.45 3.16
N CYS A 33 15.78 -7.44 2.99
CA CYS A 33 15.54 -6.31 2.12
C CYS A 33 16.83 -5.90 1.40
N PHE A 34 16.70 -5.03 0.41
CA PHE A 34 17.79 -4.19 -0.04
C PHE A 34 17.38 -2.73 0.06
N THR A 35 18.37 -1.84 0.17
CA THR A 35 18.12 -0.39 0.14
C THR A 35 18.50 0.12 -1.24
N GLU A 36 17.52 0.63 -1.99
CA GLU A 36 17.81 1.41 -3.19
C GLU A 36 18.34 2.78 -2.78
N THR A 37 19.45 3.19 -3.37
CA THR A 37 20.13 4.43 -3.00
C THR A 37 19.95 5.44 -4.13
N ILE A 38 19.20 6.50 -3.88
CA ILE A 38 18.98 7.58 -4.85
C ILE A 38 19.95 8.72 -4.52
N CYS A 39 20.92 8.96 -5.39
CA CYS A 39 21.90 10.04 -5.24
C CYS A 39 21.37 11.35 -5.82
N LEU A 40 21.27 12.39 -4.99
CA LEU A 40 20.73 13.70 -5.38
C LEU A 40 21.76 14.60 -6.08
N ASP A 41 23.04 14.38 -5.81
CA ASP A 41 24.17 15.11 -6.39
C ASP A 41 25.44 14.24 -6.35
N SER A 42 26.53 14.76 -6.94
CA SER A 42 27.86 14.15 -6.87
C SER A 42 28.54 14.26 -5.51
N GLU A 43 27.88 14.85 -4.49
CA GLU A 43 28.49 15.30 -3.24
C GLU A 43 27.90 14.66 -1.96
N SER A 44 27.32 13.47 -2.06
CA SER A 44 27.11 12.50 -0.95
C SER A 44 25.78 12.55 -0.18
N LYS A 45 24.76 13.33 -0.61
CA LYS A 45 23.42 13.17 -0.03
C LYS A 45 22.65 12.09 -0.78
N SER A 46 22.50 10.93 -0.14
CA SER A 46 21.75 9.80 -0.67
C SER A 46 20.48 9.55 0.13
N ILE A 47 19.37 9.29 -0.56
CA ILE A 47 18.12 8.86 0.06
C ILE A 47 17.97 7.36 -0.11
N GLY A 48 17.69 6.65 0.98
CA GLY A 48 17.44 5.22 0.99
C GLY A 48 15.97 4.90 0.78
N LEU A 49 15.70 3.86 -0.01
CA LEU A 49 14.39 3.27 -0.17
C LEU A 49 14.49 1.76 0.09
N ASP A 50 14.03 1.35 1.26
CA ASP A 50 14.10 -0.05 1.70
C ASP A 50 13.01 -0.89 1.00
N MET A 51 13.47 -1.90 0.28
CA MET A 51 12.66 -2.82 -0.53
C MET A 51 12.71 -4.21 0.10
N VAL A 52 11.61 -4.62 0.74
CA VAL A 52 11.48 -5.88 1.46
C VAL A 52 11.18 -7.01 0.48
N TYR A 53 11.91 -8.14 0.62
CA TYR A 53 11.68 -9.34 -0.15
C TYR A 53 10.41 -10.05 0.32
N ILE A 54 9.47 -10.23 -0.59
CA ILE A 54 8.24 -10.97 -0.37
C ILE A 54 8.38 -12.34 -1.07
N PRO A 55 8.34 -13.46 -0.32
CA PRO A 55 8.38 -14.78 -0.93
C PRO A 55 7.12 -14.99 -1.77
N GLY A 56 7.27 -15.68 -2.90
CA GLY A 56 6.10 -16.07 -3.69
C GLY A 56 5.26 -17.11 -2.95
N GLY A 57 3.96 -17.11 -3.20
CA GLY A 57 3.03 -18.02 -2.54
C GLY A 57 1.61 -17.90 -3.06
N THR A 58 0.72 -18.67 -2.47
CA THR A 58 -0.69 -18.71 -2.84
C THR A 58 -1.54 -18.31 -1.65
N PHE A 59 -2.52 -17.44 -1.88
CA PHE A 59 -3.46 -16.97 -0.86
C PHE A 59 -4.87 -16.88 -1.43
N ILE A 60 -5.85 -16.63 -0.56
CA ILE A 60 -7.21 -16.33 -0.98
C ILE A 60 -7.40 -14.80 -0.94
N MET A 61 -7.72 -14.23 -2.10
CA MET A 61 -7.95 -12.80 -2.32
C MET A 61 -9.44 -12.48 -2.26
N GLY A 62 -9.77 -11.34 -1.64
CA GLY A 62 -11.13 -10.86 -1.46
C GLY A 62 -11.75 -11.26 -0.12
N SER A 63 -13.08 -11.26 -0.07
CA SER A 63 -13.85 -11.51 1.16
C SER A 63 -14.94 -12.56 0.94
N THR A 64 -15.25 -13.27 2.02
CA THR A 64 -16.46 -14.11 2.12
C THR A 64 -17.72 -13.25 2.22
N ASP A 65 -18.90 -13.85 1.97
CA ASP A 65 -20.18 -13.15 2.15
C ASP A 65 -20.37 -12.72 3.61
N GLU A 66 -19.95 -13.55 4.57
CA GLU A 66 -20.02 -13.23 6.00
C GLU A 66 -19.14 -12.04 6.39
N GLU A 67 -17.92 -11.93 5.84
CA GLU A 67 -17.04 -10.78 6.08
C GLU A 67 -17.59 -9.50 5.46
N VAL A 68 -18.15 -9.58 4.25
CA VAL A 68 -18.80 -8.44 3.59
C VAL A 68 -20.01 -7.97 4.38
N GLU A 69 -20.90 -8.89 4.78
CA GLU A 69 -22.04 -8.55 5.63
C GLU A 69 -21.61 -7.95 6.97
N TYR A 70 -20.54 -8.47 7.58
CA TYR A 70 -20.01 -7.93 8.82
C TYR A 70 -19.53 -6.49 8.64
N ALA A 71 -18.74 -6.22 7.58
CA ALA A 71 -18.21 -4.89 7.28
C ALA A 71 -19.33 -3.88 6.99
N ILE A 72 -20.35 -4.28 6.21
CA ILE A 72 -21.52 -3.45 5.89
C ILE A 72 -22.25 -3.05 7.17
N ARG A 73 -22.38 -3.93 8.17
CA ARG A 73 -23.07 -3.59 9.43
C ARG A 73 -22.35 -2.54 10.27
N GLN A 74 -21.06 -2.31 10.02
CA GLN A 74 -20.25 -1.32 10.76
C GLN A 74 -20.34 0.09 10.16
N VAL A 75 -20.87 0.25 8.94
CA VAL A 75 -20.94 1.55 8.26
C VAL A 75 -22.28 1.72 7.52
N ASN A 76 -22.62 2.96 7.18
CA ASN A 76 -23.89 3.27 6.49
C ASN A 76 -23.79 3.22 4.95
N PHE A 77 -22.80 2.50 4.40
CA PHE A 77 -22.63 2.30 2.95
C PHE A 77 -22.15 0.88 2.66
N ASP A 78 -22.53 0.32 1.51
CA ASP A 78 -22.34 -1.10 1.21
C ASP A 78 -21.69 -1.40 -0.15
N PHE A 79 -21.79 -0.47 -1.10
CA PHE A 79 -21.45 -0.72 -2.51
C PHE A 79 -20.00 -1.20 -2.66
N ILE A 80 -19.08 -0.65 -1.87
CA ILE A 80 -17.66 -0.97 -2.01
C ILE A 80 -17.32 -2.38 -1.54
N PHE A 81 -17.95 -2.87 -0.47
CA PHE A 81 -17.60 -4.19 0.10
C PHE A 81 -18.08 -5.34 -0.77
N ASN A 82 -19.15 -5.16 -1.55
CA ASN A 82 -19.60 -6.20 -2.49
C ASN A 82 -18.60 -6.44 -3.63
N THR A 83 -17.72 -5.49 -3.92
CA THR A 83 -16.68 -5.61 -4.96
C THR A 83 -15.50 -6.49 -4.54
N GLU A 84 -15.45 -6.89 -3.27
CA GLU A 84 -14.42 -7.78 -2.70
C GLU A 84 -14.67 -9.25 -3.04
N LYS A 85 -15.71 -9.55 -3.82
CA LYS A 85 -16.16 -10.91 -4.16
C LYS A 85 -15.95 -11.22 -5.64
N PRO A 86 -15.82 -12.50 -6.03
CA PRO A 86 -15.72 -13.67 -5.15
C PRO A 86 -14.36 -13.80 -4.46
N HIS A 87 -14.38 -14.48 -3.32
CA HIS A 87 -13.18 -14.99 -2.68
C HIS A 87 -12.53 -16.03 -3.60
N HIS A 88 -11.28 -15.82 -4.03
CA HIS A 88 -10.64 -16.66 -5.04
C HIS A 88 -9.15 -16.84 -4.78
N GLN A 89 -8.58 -17.93 -5.31
CA GLN A 89 -7.18 -18.29 -5.08
C GLN A 89 -6.26 -17.56 -6.07
N VAL A 90 -5.22 -16.91 -5.56
CA VAL A 90 -4.23 -16.20 -6.37
C VAL A 90 -2.83 -16.65 -5.97
N THR A 91 -1.98 -16.97 -6.95
CA THR A 91 -0.57 -17.30 -6.76
C THR A 91 0.30 -16.13 -7.17
N VAL A 92 0.96 -15.50 -6.21
CA VAL A 92 1.80 -14.33 -6.40
C VAL A 92 3.27 -14.78 -6.50
N PRO A 93 4.03 -14.38 -7.55
CA PRO A 93 5.46 -14.66 -7.63
C PRO A 93 6.23 -13.91 -6.53
N SER A 94 7.51 -14.22 -6.33
CA SER A 94 8.33 -13.40 -5.45
C SER A 94 8.58 -12.01 -6.06
N PHE A 95 8.62 -10.99 -5.21
CA PHE A 95 8.85 -9.60 -5.59
C PHE A 95 9.45 -8.85 -4.41
N PHE A 96 9.89 -7.63 -4.66
CA PHE A 96 10.22 -6.68 -3.60
C PHE A 96 9.15 -5.61 -3.50
N ILE A 97 8.86 -5.15 -2.31
CA ILE A 97 7.91 -4.06 -2.04
C ILE A 97 8.50 -3.07 -1.05
N GLY A 98 8.17 -1.78 -1.19
CA GLY A 98 8.60 -0.75 -0.25
C GLY A 98 8.20 -1.11 1.18
N LYS A 99 9.14 -1.02 2.12
CA LYS A 99 8.90 -1.23 3.56
C LYS A 99 7.79 -0.31 4.10
N TYR A 100 7.72 0.88 3.53
CA TYR A 100 6.77 1.95 3.79
C TYR A 100 6.14 2.42 2.48
N SER A 101 5.05 3.19 2.55
CA SER A 101 4.63 4.05 1.45
C SER A 101 5.77 5.02 1.10
N VAL A 102 5.81 5.50 -0.15
CA VAL A 102 6.85 6.43 -0.60
C VAL A 102 6.79 7.70 0.24
N THR A 103 7.92 8.12 0.82
CA THR A 103 7.96 9.34 1.63
C THR A 103 8.11 10.59 0.78
N GLN A 104 7.78 11.76 1.34
CA GLN A 104 7.98 13.03 0.65
C GLN A 104 9.46 13.30 0.32
N GLN A 105 10.40 12.84 1.17
CA GLN A 105 11.83 12.93 0.87
C GLN A 105 12.22 12.06 -0.35
N GLN A 106 11.70 10.83 -0.42
CA GLN A 106 11.91 9.94 -1.56
C GLN A 106 11.26 10.49 -2.83
N TRP A 107 10.04 11.04 -2.72
CA TRP A 107 9.34 11.72 -3.81
C TRP A 107 10.20 12.82 -4.43
N ARG A 108 10.68 13.78 -3.62
CA ARG A 108 11.53 14.87 -4.11
C ARG A 108 12.79 14.35 -4.78
N ALA A 109 13.38 13.27 -4.25
CA ALA A 109 14.57 12.68 -4.83
C ALA A 109 14.34 12.13 -6.24
N VAL A 110 13.23 11.41 -6.45
CA VAL A 110 12.89 10.86 -7.77
C VAL A 110 12.32 11.93 -8.70
N ALA A 111 11.59 12.92 -8.19
CA ALA A 111 11.10 14.06 -8.96
C ALA A 111 12.25 14.93 -9.52
N ALA A 112 13.43 14.91 -8.90
CA ALA A 112 14.64 15.55 -9.41
C ALA A 112 15.37 14.75 -10.50
N LEU A 113 15.07 13.45 -10.66
CA LEU A 113 15.62 12.64 -11.74
C LEU A 113 15.06 13.07 -13.11
N PRO A 114 15.76 12.77 -14.23
CA PRO A 114 15.27 13.09 -15.56
C PRO A 114 13.85 12.59 -15.79
N LYS A 115 12.99 13.48 -16.30
CA LYS A 115 11.61 13.19 -16.68
C LYS A 115 11.52 12.10 -17.74
N VAL A 116 10.58 11.19 -17.58
CA VAL A 116 10.22 10.19 -18.59
C VAL A 116 9.00 10.65 -19.39
N ASN A 117 7.85 10.86 -18.74
CA ASN A 117 6.59 11.19 -19.44
C ASN A 117 5.97 12.52 -18.96
N ARG A 118 6.00 12.81 -17.66
CA ARG A 118 5.37 14.00 -17.08
C ARG A 118 6.21 14.64 -15.98
N ASP A 119 5.93 15.91 -15.70
CA ASP A 119 6.55 16.60 -14.57
C ASP A 119 5.99 16.05 -13.26
N LEU A 120 6.79 16.10 -12.21
CA LEU A 120 6.38 15.73 -10.85
C LEU A 120 6.57 16.97 -9.99
N GLU A 121 5.49 17.48 -9.41
CA GLU A 121 5.57 18.66 -8.56
C GLU A 121 6.16 18.28 -7.19
N PRO A 122 7.13 19.04 -6.65
CA PRO A 122 7.72 18.76 -5.36
C PRO A 122 6.75 19.03 -4.21
N THR A 123 6.71 18.13 -3.21
CA THR A 123 5.94 18.33 -1.97
C THR A 123 6.80 19.00 -0.89
N ASN A 124 6.23 19.92 -0.10
CA ASN A 124 7.00 20.82 0.81
C ASN A 124 6.62 20.70 2.30
N LEU A 125 6.04 19.57 2.75
CA LEU A 125 5.55 19.47 4.12
C LEU A 125 6.64 18.93 5.06
N ARG A 126 6.99 17.62 4.98
CA ARG A 126 7.92 16.95 5.93
C ARG A 126 8.56 15.69 5.31
N ASP A 127 9.84 15.44 5.58
CA ASP A 127 10.65 14.39 4.94
C ASP A 127 10.13 12.94 5.14
N ASP A 128 9.65 12.64 6.34
CA ASP A 128 9.31 11.30 6.83
C ASP A 128 7.82 10.94 6.71
N LEU A 129 6.99 11.90 6.29
CA LEU A 129 5.60 11.65 5.95
C LEU A 129 5.49 10.91 4.62
N PRO A 130 4.43 10.10 4.41
CA PRO A 130 4.11 9.61 3.08
C PRO A 130 3.91 10.77 2.11
N VAL A 131 4.21 10.54 0.83
CA VAL A 131 3.75 11.43 -0.22
C VAL A 131 2.23 11.42 -0.23
N GLU A 132 1.70 12.62 -0.33
CA GLU A 132 0.28 12.95 -0.33
C GLU A 132 -0.03 13.60 -1.67
N ASP A 133 -1.29 13.51 -2.07
CA ASP A 133 -1.84 14.10 -3.29
C ASP A 133 -1.06 13.74 -4.56
N ALA A 134 -0.57 12.51 -4.63
CA ALA A 134 -0.02 11.96 -5.85
C ALA A 134 -1.16 11.29 -6.63
N CYS A 135 -1.53 11.81 -7.79
CA CYS A 135 -2.45 11.09 -8.67
C CYS A 135 -1.76 9.82 -9.23
N TRP A 136 -2.55 8.88 -9.75
CA TRP A 136 -2.04 7.59 -10.22
C TRP A 136 -0.92 7.75 -11.27
N TYR A 137 -1.08 8.73 -12.15
CA TYR A 137 -0.13 9.04 -13.20
C TYR A 137 1.23 9.52 -12.70
N ASP A 138 1.25 10.23 -11.58
CA ASP A 138 2.48 10.73 -10.97
C ASP A 138 3.21 9.60 -10.26
N ALA A 139 2.45 8.71 -9.60
CA ALA A 139 2.99 7.49 -9.00
C ALA A 139 3.63 6.56 -10.04
N VAL A 140 3.02 6.43 -11.23
CA VAL A 140 3.61 5.72 -12.37
C VAL A 140 4.86 6.41 -12.92
N GLU A 141 4.84 7.74 -13.05
CA GLU A 141 6.01 8.50 -13.49
C GLU A 141 7.17 8.37 -12.48
N PHE A 142 6.90 8.41 -11.18
CA PHE A 142 7.89 8.14 -10.14
C PHE A 142 8.56 6.78 -10.38
N CYS A 143 7.76 5.73 -10.59
CA CYS A 143 8.29 4.39 -10.87
C CYS A 143 9.10 4.33 -12.18
N ALA A 144 8.66 5.05 -13.21
CA ALA A 144 9.36 5.11 -14.50
C ALA A 144 10.73 5.79 -14.38
N ARG A 145 10.82 6.92 -13.68
CA ARG A 145 12.08 7.63 -13.42
C ARG A 145 13.04 6.79 -12.60
N LEU A 146 12.55 6.17 -11.53
CA LEU A 146 13.35 5.28 -10.69
C LEU A 146 13.86 4.06 -11.48
N SER A 147 13.01 3.47 -12.34
CA SER A 147 13.40 2.38 -13.22
C SER A 147 14.48 2.80 -14.23
N GLN A 148 14.32 3.96 -14.86
CA GLN A 148 15.30 4.48 -15.81
C GLN A 148 16.65 4.77 -15.15
N HIS A 149 16.62 5.31 -13.93
CA HIS A 149 17.82 5.65 -13.18
C HIS A 149 18.59 4.42 -12.68
N THR A 150 17.88 3.42 -12.18
CA THR A 150 18.48 2.24 -11.52
C THR A 150 18.70 1.07 -12.47
N GLY A 151 17.99 1.04 -13.61
CA GLY A 151 17.92 -0.11 -14.52
C GLY A 151 17.06 -1.27 -13.98
N LYS A 152 16.41 -1.11 -12.83
CA LYS A 152 15.55 -2.13 -12.19
C LYS A 152 14.07 -1.90 -12.54
N PRO A 153 13.23 -2.94 -12.55
CA PRO A 153 11.84 -2.83 -12.96
C PRO A 153 10.93 -2.35 -11.82
N TYR A 154 11.00 -1.07 -11.47
CA TYR A 154 10.11 -0.45 -10.48
C TYR A 154 8.73 -0.15 -11.08
N ARG A 155 7.69 -0.37 -10.28
CA ARG A 155 6.28 -0.14 -10.64
C ARG A 155 5.43 0.01 -9.38
N LEU A 156 4.16 0.38 -9.55
CA LEU A 156 3.16 0.13 -8.52
C LEU A 156 2.96 -1.38 -8.32
N CYS A 157 2.50 -1.77 -7.14
CA CYS A 157 2.05 -3.14 -6.89
C CYS A 157 0.86 -3.46 -7.80
N SER A 158 0.74 -4.71 -8.24
CA SER A 158 -0.61 -5.18 -8.58
C SER A 158 -1.45 -5.21 -7.30
N GLU A 159 -2.75 -5.16 -7.47
CA GLU A 159 -3.66 -5.25 -6.35
C GLU A 159 -3.54 -6.59 -5.62
N ALA A 160 -3.36 -7.67 -6.36
CA ALA A 160 -3.11 -9.00 -5.80
C ALA A 160 -1.82 -9.05 -4.98
N GLU A 161 -0.74 -8.42 -5.45
CA GLU A 161 0.51 -8.29 -4.70
C GLU A 161 0.31 -7.48 -3.42
N TRP A 162 -0.44 -6.38 -3.50
CA TRP A 162 -0.71 -5.53 -2.34
C TRP A 162 -1.48 -6.30 -1.26
N GLU A 163 -2.56 -7.01 -1.62
CA GLU A 163 -3.36 -7.76 -0.63
C GLU A 163 -2.57 -8.93 -0.05
N TYR A 164 -1.84 -9.67 -0.89
CA TYR A 164 -0.95 -10.74 -0.44
C TYR A 164 0.07 -10.23 0.58
N ALA A 165 0.70 -9.10 0.26
CA ALA A 165 1.67 -8.44 1.11
C ALA A 165 1.03 -7.92 2.41
N CYS A 166 -0.17 -7.35 2.36
CA CYS A 166 -0.92 -6.84 3.51
C CYS A 166 -1.27 -7.96 4.49
N ARG A 167 -1.86 -9.06 3.99
CA ARG A 167 -2.25 -10.23 4.78
C ARG A 167 -1.03 -10.91 5.42
N ALA A 168 0.08 -11.02 4.70
CA ALA A 168 1.31 -11.66 5.18
C ALA A 168 1.04 -13.03 5.87
N GLY A 169 0.16 -13.83 5.25
CA GLY A 169 -0.24 -15.16 5.74
C GLY A 169 -1.37 -15.20 6.77
N THR A 170 -1.96 -14.06 7.18
CA THR A 170 -3.18 -14.05 7.99
C THR A 170 -4.44 -14.19 7.13
N ASN A 171 -5.49 -14.73 7.73
CA ASN A 171 -6.83 -14.84 7.14
C ASN A 171 -7.86 -13.99 7.91
N THR A 172 -7.39 -13.04 8.71
CA THR A 172 -8.22 -12.12 9.50
C THR A 172 -8.44 -10.81 8.74
N PRO A 173 -9.44 -10.00 9.12
CA PRO A 173 -9.69 -8.71 8.49
C PRO A 173 -8.49 -7.76 8.48
N PHE A 174 -7.64 -7.82 9.51
CA PHE A 174 -6.40 -7.07 9.62
C PHE A 174 -5.23 -8.03 9.88
N HIS A 175 -4.01 -7.66 9.52
CA HIS A 175 -2.84 -8.48 9.87
C HIS A 175 -2.59 -8.53 11.39
N PHE A 176 -3.20 -7.62 12.14
CA PHE A 176 -3.20 -7.60 13.62
C PHE A 176 -4.13 -8.64 14.23
N GLY A 177 -5.16 -9.11 13.51
CA GLY A 177 -6.17 -10.04 14.03
C GLY A 177 -7.59 -9.66 13.61
N GLU A 178 -8.58 -10.03 14.44
CA GLU A 178 -10.00 -9.73 14.21
C GLU A 178 -10.35 -8.24 14.26
N THR A 179 -9.46 -7.42 14.83
CA THR A 179 -9.62 -5.97 14.93
C THR A 179 -8.24 -5.29 14.94
N MET A 180 -8.23 -3.97 14.99
CA MET A 180 -7.06 -3.14 15.22
C MET A 180 -7.43 -1.93 16.09
N THR A 181 -6.45 -1.16 16.55
CA THR A 181 -6.70 0.08 17.30
C THR A 181 -5.98 1.25 16.63
N THR A 182 -6.41 2.47 16.92
CA THR A 182 -5.74 3.70 16.43
C THR A 182 -4.33 3.91 16.98
N ASP A 183 -3.90 3.09 17.95
CA ASP A 183 -2.51 3.06 18.43
C ASP A 183 -1.59 2.25 17.52
N LEU A 184 -2.15 1.34 16.72
CA LEU A 184 -1.44 0.46 15.78
C LEU A 184 -1.56 0.93 14.33
N ALA A 185 -2.56 1.75 14.02
CA ALA A 185 -2.83 2.23 12.68
C ALA A 185 -3.34 3.68 12.68
N ASN A 186 -2.91 4.48 11.70
CA ASN A 186 -3.38 5.85 11.55
C ASN A 186 -4.67 5.85 10.72
N THR A 187 -5.81 5.89 11.39
CA THR A 187 -7.15 5.73 10.80
C THR A 187 -8.16 6.49 11.66
N ARG A 188 -9.35 6.76 11.13
CA ARG A 188 -10.48 7.34 11.85
C ARG A 188 -11.24 6.27 12.65
N CYS A 189 -11.65 6.60 13.88
CA CYS A 189 -12.48 5.76 14.72
C CYS A 189 -13.85 6.44 14.97
N ASP A 190 -14.78 6.26 14.05
CA ASP A 190 -16.18 6.71 14.24
C ASP A 190 -16.96 5.75 15.16
N ASP A 191 -16.65 4.45 15.05
CA ASP A 191 -17.19 3.36 15.85
C ASP A 191 -16.14 2.23 15.91
N THR A 192 -16.38 1.26 16.77
CA THR A 192 -15.61 0.03 16.90
C THR A 192 -15.90 -0.92 15.73
N PHE A 193 -14.91 -1.68 15.30
CA PHE A 193 -15.06 -2.79 14.35
C PHE A 193 -15.45 -4.09 15.03
N ALA A 194 -14.94 -4.35 16.25
CA ALA A 194 -15.27 -5.54 17.03
C ALA A 194 -15.59 -5.16 18.49
N ASP A 195 -14.88 -5.72 19.47
CA ASP A 195 -15.14 -5.49 20.90
C ASP A 195 -14.05 -4.58 21.52
N GLU A 196 -13.20 -3.95 20.70
CA GLU A 196 -12.16 -3.03 21.16
C GLU A 196 -12.73 -1.72 21.71
N PRO A 197 -12.00 -1.02 22.59
CA PRO A 197 -12.42 0.31 23.02
C PRO A 197 -12.39 1.30 21.85
N HIS A 198 -13.22 2.34 21.92
CA HIS A 198 -13.15 3.46 20.99
C HIS A 198 -11.75 4.09 21.04
N GLY A 199 -11.14 4.24 19.87
CA GLY A 199 -9.83 4.86 19.69
C GLY A 199 -9.90 6.38 19.56
N ILE A 200 -8.85 6.95 18.97
CA ILE A 200 -8.80 8.36 18.60
C ILE A 200 -9.77 8.58 17.44
N ILE A 201 -10.73 9.51 17.58
CA ILE A 201 -11.72 9.80 16.53
C ILE A 201 -11.00 10.09 15.21
N GLU A 202 -10.10 11.07 15.18
CA GLU A 202 -9.22 11.33 14.04
C GLU A 202 -7.93 12.00 14.52
N ARG A 203 -6.80 11.71 13.85
CA ARG A 203 -5.56 12.49 14.03
C ARG A 203 -5.58 13.77 13.20
N GLY A 204 -6.31 13.78 12.10
CA GLY A 204 -6.45 14.93 11.19
C GLY A 204 -5.30 15.09 10.18
N GLU A 205 -4.29 14.22 10.21
CA GLU A 205 -3.12 14.26 9.32
C GLU A 205 -2.46 12.88 9.19
N THR A 206 -1.56 12.75 8.21
CA THR A 206 -0.66 11.60 8.09
C THR A 206 0.35 11.59 9.24
N THR A 207 0.89 10.42 9.54
CA THR A 207 1.98 10.24 10.51
C THR A 207 3.25 9.81 9.80
N PRO A 208 4.44 10.07 10.37
CA PRO A 208 5.69 9.54 9.83
C PRO A 208 5.58 8.04 9.60
N VAL A 209 6.09 7.56 8.48
CA VAL A 209 5.95 6.15 8.11
C VAL A 209 6.54 5.22 9.18
N GLY A 210 5.80 4.18 9.54
CA GLY A 210 6.16 3.20 10.56
C GLY A 210 6.11 3.69 12.00
N SER A 211 5.68 4.93 12.27
CA SER A 211 5.76 5.52 13.62
C SER A 211 4.79 4.91 14.64
N LEU A 212 3.67 4.33 14.20
CA LEU A 212 2.73 3.60 15.08
C LEU A 212 3.17 2.16 15.34
N GLY A 213 4.24 1.71 14.68
CA GLY A 213 4.84 0.39 14.86
C GLY A 213 4.00 -0.75 14.28
N GLY A 214 4.29 -1.97 14.74
CA GLY A 214 3.51 -3.16 14.41
C GLY A 214 3.57 -3.53 12.93
N ALA A 215 4.73 -3.96 12.44
CA ALA A 215 4.82 -4.48 11.09
C ALA A 215 4.01 -5.78 10.95
N ASN A 216 3.59 -6.11 9.73
CA ASN A 216 3.02 -7.42 9.45
C ASN A 216 4.10 -8.52 9.39
N ASN A 217 3.72 -9.78 9.16
CA ASN A 217 4.66 -10.90 9.15
C ASN A 217 5.75 -10.82 8.07
N PHE A 218 5.62 -9.95 7.07
CA PHE A 218 6.65 -9.69 6.07
C PHE A 218 7.54 -8.50 6.41
N GLY A 219 7.25 -7.74 7.46
CA GLY A 219 8.03 -6.57 7.86
C GLY A 219 7.61 -5.27 7.16
N LEU A 220 6.36 -5.22 6.70
CA LEU A 220 5.74 -4.03 6.09
C LEU A 220 4.93 -3.26 7.13
N TYR A 221 4.97 -1.94 7.02
CA TYR A 221 4.31 -1.01 7.93
C TYR A 221 3.22 -0.22 7.21
N ASP A 222 2.29 0.33 7.99
CA ASP A 222 1.20 1.21 7.53
C ASP A 222 0.31 0.57 6.45
N MET A 223 0.08 -0.75 6.53
CA MET A 223 -0.77 -1.47 5.58
C MET A 223 -2.28 -1.31 5.84
N HIS A 224 -2.66 -0.55 6.87
CA HIS A 224 -4.03 -0.37 7.37
C HIS A 224 -4.34 1.10 7.69
N GLY A 225 -4.06 2.02 6.77
CA GLY A 225 -4.33 3.45 6.93
C GLY A 225 -3.16 4.33 6.52
N ASN A 226 -3.03 5.47 7.19
CA ASN A 226 -2.12 6.58 6.88
C ASN A 226 -2.45 7.24 5.54
N VAL A 227 -2.21 6.57 4.41
CA VAL A 227 -2.62 7.00 3.06
C VAL A 227 -3.19 5.82 2.29
N MET A 228 -4.19 6.09 1.45
CA MET A 228 -4.62 5.11 0.46
C MET A 228 -3.51 4.92 -0.56
N GLU A 229 -3.27 3.67 -0.97
CA GLU A 229 -2.15 3.33 -1.84
C GLU A 229 -2.65 2.92 -3.23
N TRP A 230 -2.26 3.67 -4.26
CA TRP A 230 -2.53 3.31 -5.65
C TRP A 230 -1.94 1.95 -6.02
N CYS A 231 -2.75 1.11 -6.67
CA CYS A 231 -2.34 -0.11 -7.34
C CYS A 231 -2.30 0.10 -8.87
N LEU A 232 -1.67 -0.82 -9.60
CA LEU A 232 -1.51 -0.69 -11.04
C LEU A 232 -2.83 -0.92 -11.80
N ASP A 233 -3.68 -1.79 -11.25
CA ASP A 233 -4.89 -2.37 -11.83
C ASP A 233 -5.93 -1.32 -12.29
N ASP A 234 -6.68 -1.67 -13.34
CA ASP A 234 -7.92 -0.98 -13.71
C ASP A 234 -9.02 -1.39 -12.72
N TRP A 235 -9.94 -0.49 -12.40
CA TRP A 235 -11.05 -0.81 -11.50
C TRP A 235 -12.05 -1.78 -12.14
N HIS A 236 -12.47 -2.77 -11.36
CA HIS A 236 -13.54 -3.71 -11.69
C HIS A 236 -14.47 -3.84 -10.48
N ASP A 237 -15.78 -3.92 -10.72
CA ASP A 237 -16.80 -3.93 -9.67
C ASP A 237 -16.93 -5.27 -8.92
N ASN A 238 -16.09 -6.25 -9.25
CA ASN A 238 -15.97 -7.56 -8.60
C ASN A 238 -14.69 -8.30 -9.08
N TYR A 239 -14.44 -9.53 -8.59
CA TYR A 239 -13.33 -10.41 -8.97
C TYR A 239 -13.69 -11.51 -9.99
N GLN A 240 -14.86 -11.45 -10.64
CA GLN A 240 -15.22 -12.43 -11.68
C GLN A 240 -14.32 -12.26 -12.90
N GLY A 241 -13.48 -13.27 -13.15
CA GLY A 241 -12.50 -13.22 -14.23
C GLY A 241 -11.19 -12.51 -13.87
N ALA A 242 -10.96 -12.21 -12.58
CA ALA A 242 -9.71 -11.65 -12.11
C ALA A 242 -8.51 -12.57 -12.42
N PRO A 243 -7.32 -12.02 -12.70
CA PRO A 243 -6.09 -12.80 -12.83
C PRO A 243 -5.76 -13.59 -11.55
N THR A 244 -5.23 -14.81 -11.70
CA THR A 244 -4.90 -15.70 -10.57
C THR A 244 -3.39 -15.89 -10.38
N ASP A 245 -2.56 -15.11 -11.08
CA ASP A 245 -1.10 -15.23 -11.12
C ASP A 245 -0.37 -14.01 -10.53
N GLY A 246 -1.10 -13.15 -9.83
CA GLY A 246 -0.58 -11.93 -9.24
C GLY A 246 -0.32 -10.80 -10.22
N SER A 247 -0.61 -10.98 -11.52
CA SER A 247 -0.50 -9.89 -12.49
C SER A 247 -1.60 -8.84 -12.30
N PRO A 248 -1.32 -7.57 -12.67
CA PRO A 248 -2.35 -6.52 -12.67
C PRO A 248 -3.50 -6.84 -13.63
N TRP A 249 -4.72 -6.55 -13.21
CA TRP A 249 -5.91 -6.68 -14.04
C TRP A 249 -6.10 -5.43 -14.91
N PHE A 250 -5.91 -5.59 -16.22
CA PHE A 250 -6.09 -4.52 -17.19
C PHE A 250 -7.22 -4.81 -18.18
N ASP A 251 -8.00 -3.78 -18.50
CA ASP A 251 -9.01 -3.79 -19.58
C ASP A 251 -8.35 -3.85 -20.97
N SER A 252 -7.14 -3.30 -21.08
CA SER A 252 -6.39 -3.19 -22.33
C SER A 252 -4.88 -3.11 -22.08
N ASN A 253 -4.12 -3.44 -23.12
CA ASN A 253 -2.65 -3.37 -23.13
C ASN A 253 -2.10 -1.98 -23.54
N GLU A 254 -2.91 -0.93 -23.40
CA GLU A 254 -2.47 0.44 -23.69
C GLU A 254 -1.32 0.85 -22.76
N PRO A 255 -0.37 1.68 -23.22
CA PRO A 255 0.68 2.19 -22.36
C PRO A 255 0.13 2.86 -21.10
N LEU A 256 0.78 2.68 -19.95
CA LEU A 256 0.30 3.21 -18.67
C LEU A 256 0.00 4.72 -18.72
N ALA A 257 0.82 5.49 -19.43
CA ALA A 257 0.62 6.93 -19.59
C ALA A 257 -0.65 7.32 -20.38
N GLN A 258 -1.26 6.37 -21.09
CA GLN A 258 -2.45 6.55 -21.94
C GLN A 258 -3.73 5.92 -21.36
N LYS A 259 -3.62 5.10 -20.31
CA LYS A 259 -4.78 4.56 -19.59
C LYS A 259 -5.74 5.68 -19.20
N GLN A 260 -7.03 5.37 -19.13
CA GLN A 260 -8.10 6.30 -18.72
C GLN A 260 -8.95 5.64 -17.64
N GLY A 261 -9.90 6.40 -17.08
CA GLY A 261 -10.83 5.90 -16.10
C GLY A 261 -10.20 5.78 -14.72
N GLU A 262 -10.67 4.77 -13.99
CA GLU A 262 -10.43 4.59 -12.56
C GLU A 262 -9.34 3.53 -12.32
N ALA A 263 -8.60 3.70 -11.23
CA ALA A 263 -7.64 2.70 -10.76
C ALA A 263 -7.98 2.27 -9.33
N VAL A 264 -7.50 1.08 -8.96
CA VAL A 264 -7.68 0.56 -7.62
C VAL A 264 -6.79 1.30 -6.62
N MET A 265 -7.32 1.57 -5.42
CA MET A 265 -6.56 1.93 -4.24
C MET A 265 -6.85 0.97 -3.07
N ARG A 266 -5.88 0.83 -2.18
CA ARG A 266 -5.90 -0.05 -1.00
C ARG A 266 -5.52 0.70 0.29
N SER A 267 -5.36 -0.02 1.41
CA SER A 267 -4.95 0.47 2.75
C SER A 267 -6.01 1.22 3.56
N GLY A 268 -6.80 2.09 2.92
CA GLY A 268 -7.46 3.19 3.62
C GLY A 268 -6.46 4.30 3.98
N SER A 269 -6.92 5.38 4.61
CA SER A 269 -6.11 6.54 5.02
C SER A 269 -6.32 6.93 6.48
N TRP A 270 -5.63 7.96 6.94
CA TRP A 270 -5.85 8.57 8.26
C TRP A 270 -7.30 9.01 8.53
N ASN A 271 -8.08 9.27 7.46
CA ASN A 271 -9.50 9.64 7.55
C ASN A 271 -10.45 8.46 7.23
N SER A 272 -9.92 7.27 6.98
CA SER A 272 -10.73 6.08 6.70
C SER A 272 -11.18 5.40 7.98
N VAL A 273 -12.35 4.77 7.95
CA VAL A 273 -12.87 3.97 9.07
C VAL A 273 -12.36 2.53 8.99
N TYR A 274 -12.41 1.80 10.11
CA TYR A 274 -11.80 0.47 10.19
C TYR A 274 -12.24 -0.51 9.09
N PRO A 275 -13.54 -0.62 8.71
CA PRO A 275 -13.97 -1.51 7.64
C PRO A 275 -13.31 -1.25 6.28
N THR A 276 -12.95 0.01 6.00
CA THR A 276 -12.27 0.42 4.76
C THR A 276 -10.76 0.23 4.80
N CYS A 277 -10.20 -0.11 5.96
CA CYS A 277 -8.78 -0.39 6.16
C CYS A 277 -8.45 -1.89 6.23
N ARG A 278 -9.44 -2.79 6.08
CA ARG A 278 -9.23 -4.25 6.06
C ARG A 278 -8.31 -4.67 4.92
N CYS A 279 -7.64 -5.82 5.07
CA CYS A 279 -6.79 -6.39 4.02
C CYS A 279 -7.50 -6.49 2.66
N ALA A 280 -8.75 -6.94 2.66
CA ALA A 280 -9.56 -7.15 1.45
C ALA A 280 -10.21 -5.87 0.91
N SER A 281 -10.24 -4.79 1.71
CA SER A 281 -10.88 -3.54 1.32
C SER A 281 -10.18 -2.97 0.11
N ARG A 282 -11.00 -2.55 -0.85
CA ARG A 282 -10.59 -1.96 -2.13
C ARG A 282 -11.50 -0.78 -2.41
N VAL A 283 -10.92 0.31 -2.88
CA VAL A 283 -11.65 1.46 -3.40
C VAL A 283 -11.12 1.80 -4.79
N TYR A 284 -11.79 2.70 -5.47
CA TYR A 284 -11.31 3.22 -6.75
C TYR A 284 -11.36 4.72 -6.77
N TRP A 285 -10.56 5.29 -7.65
CA TRP A 285 -10.57 6.72 -7.89
C TRP A 285 -10.13 7.06 -9.31
N ASP A 286 -10.54 8.21 -9.83
CA ASP A 286 -10.12 8.67 -11.16
C ASP A 286 -8.60 8.85 -11.17
N ARG A 287 -7.92 8.24 -12.16
CA ARG A 287 -6.46 8.30 -12.31
C ARG A 287 -5.88 9.71 -12.33
N LYS A 288 -6.67 10.70 -12.80
CA LYS A 288 -6.27 12.11 -12.94
C LYS A 288 -6.40 12.90 -11.65
N ASP A 289 -7.20 12.42 -10.71
CA ASP A 289 -7.46 13.14 -9.48
C ASP A 289 -6.34 12.84 -8.48
N ASP A 290 -5.77 13.92 -7.97
CA ASP A 290 -4.75 13.95 -6.93
C ASP A 290 -5.36 14.11 -5.54
N GLY A 291 -6.69 14.14 -5.41
CA GLY A 291 -7.38 14.37 -4.15
C GLY A 291 -7.63 15.86 -3.86
N LEU A 292 -7.22 16.77 -4.73
CA LEU A 292 -7.49 18.21 -4.61
C LEU A 292 -8.80 18.65 -5.27
N LEU A 293 -9.36 17.83 -6.17
CA LEU A 293 -10.51 18.22 -6.99
C LEU A 293 -11.86 17.85 -6.36
N ASN A 294 -11.88 16.96 -5.35
CA ASN A 294 -13.12 16.44 -4.79
C ASN A 294 -13.31 16.87 -3.33
N ASN A 295 -14.32 17.72 -3.08
CA ASN A 295 -14.60 18.31 -1.76
C ASN A 295 -15.07 17.28 -0.69
N ASP A 296 -15.28 16.02 -1.08
CA ASP A 296 -15.83 14.98 -0.20
C ASP A 296 -14.76 14.18 0.56
N LEU A 297 -13.49 14.25 0.14
CA LEU A 297 -12.34 13.74 0.89
C LEU A 297 -11.41 14.89 1.26
N PRO A 298 -10.79 14.87 2.45
CA PRO A 298 -9.71 15.81 2.73
C PRO A 298 -8.62 15.61 1.68
N SER A 299 -8.08 16.72 1.16
CA SER A 299 -6.77 16.68 0.53
C SER A 299 -5.80 15.97 1.48
N ASN A 300 -4.81 15.28 0.94
CA ASN A 300 -3.74 14.58 1.65
C ASN A 300 -4.05 13.12 2.06
N CYS A 301 -4.90 12.41 1.30
CA CYS A 301 -5.18 10.99 1.57
C CYS A 301 -4.55 10.03 0.55
N PHE A 302 -4.04 10.52 -0.59
CA PHE A 302 -3.61 9.67 -1.71
C PHE A 302 -2.09 9.56 -1.76
N GLY A 303 -1.61 8.33 -1.64
CA GLY A 303 -0.20 8.00 -1.76
C GLY A 303 -0.03 6.70 -2.53
N PHE A 304 1.16 6.10 -2.40
CA PHE A 304 1.44 4.82 -3.03
C PHE A 304 2.67 4.17 -2.42
N ARG A 305 2.81 2.88 -2.72
CA ARG A 305 3.96 2.06 -2.41
C ARG A 305 4.44 1.37 -3.68
N ILE A 306 5.75 1.25 -3.81
CA ILE A 306 6.37 0.68 -5.01
C ILE A 306 6.72 -0.79 -4.84
N ALA A 307 6.66 -1.52 -5.94
CA ALA A 307 7.15 -2.87 -6.10
C ALA A 307 8.31 -2.93 -7.11
N CYS A 308 9.10 -3.99 -7.03
CA CYS A 308 10.18 -4.28 -7.97
C CYS A 308 10.29 -5.80 -8.22
N GLY A 309 10.34 -6.22 -9.49
CA GLY A 309 10.46 -7.64 -9.85
C GLY A 309 11.84 -8.24 -9.51
N VAL A 310 11.88 -9.54 -9.19
CA VAL A 310 13.11 -10.24 -8.76
C VAL A 310 14.05 -10.58 -9.92
N GLU A 311 13.51 -10.90 -11.11
CA GLU A 311 14.28 -11.49 -12.24
C GLU A 311 15.38 -10.60 -12.83
N LYS A 312 15.33 -9.28 -12.60
CA LYS A 312 16.37 -8.32 -13.02
C LYS A 312 17.16 -7.73 -11.85
N CYS A 313 16.90 -8.24 -10.65
CA CYS A 313 17.37 -7.71 -9.39
C CYS A 313 18.41 -8.62 -8.73
N ILE A 314 18.34 -9.95 -8.96
CA ILE A 314 19.28 -10.94 -8.42
C ILE A 314 20.22 -11.45 -9.50
#